data_AF-A0A963LT35-F1
#
_entry.id   AF-A0A963LT35-F1
#
_cell.length_a   1.000
_cell.length_b   1.000
_cell.length_c   1.000
_cell.angle_alpha   90.00
_cell.angle_beta   90.00
_cell.angle_gamma   90.00
#
_symmetry.space_group_name_H-M   'P 1'
#
loop_
_entity.id
_entity.type
_entity.pdbx_description
1 polymer ?
#
loop_
_entity_poly.entity_id
_entity_poly.type
_entity_poly.pdbx_seq_one_letter_code
_entity_poly.pdbx_strand_id
1 'polypeptide(L)'
;SGFNPANDYLDIVRTEGQHVLFAQKNRELASRLSREYRLDPDDGTDGDGFTALRRLIDWSKSRGIELTLFINPYHAEYLEGLERSGQWQLFEQWKQLLTDIAEGGGVALWDFNTLDAYAAETPPAPGDRRTILRWFWEPAHYRSSLGDVMLERMLETTCGAAADSASFGAQLSSHTLLDHLASLRQQMQSRMEDRGSTLIRDESRQKQQPATR
;
A
#
# COMPACT_ATOMS: atom_id res chain seq x y z
N SER A 1 1.75 9.51 -17.95
CA SER A 1 2.99 10.28 -17.71
C SER A 1 3.54 9.87 -16.35
N GLY A 2 4.73 9.28 -16.32
CA GLY A 2 5.42 8.97 -15.06
C GLY A 2 6.02 10.25 -14.48
N PHE A 3 5.22 11.02 -13.76
CA PHE A 3 5.73 12.13 -12.96
C PHE A 3 6.41 11.52 -11.74
N ASN A 4 7.71 11.78 -11.55
CA ASN A 4 8.44 11.36 -10.36
C ASN A 4 8.58 12.56 -9.41
N PRO A 5 7.66 12.75 -8.45
CA PRO A 5 7.65 13.89 -7.52
C PRO A 5 8.75 13.82 -6.45
N ALA A 6 9.70 12.89 -6.53
CA ALA A 6 10.69 12.67 -5.47
C ALA A 6 11.48 13.94 -5.10
N ASN A 7 11.79 14.80 -6.08
CA ASN A 7 12.48 16.07 -5.80
C ASN A 7 11.57 17.04 -5.02
N ASP A 8 10.30 17.16 -5.40
CA ASP A 8 9.33 18.02 -4.71
C ASP A 8 9.08 17.54 -3.27
N TYR A 9 9.05 16.22 -3.05
CA TYR A 9 8.92 15.64 -1.71
C TYR A 9 10.11 15.95 -0.82
N LEU A 10 11.34 15.87 -1.34
CA LEU A 10 12.53 16.17 -0.56
C LEU A 10 12.54 17.61 -0.06
N ASP A 11 12.10 18.56 -0.89
CA ASP A 11 12.04 19.96 -0.49
C ASP A 11 11.01 20.18 0.62
N ILE A 12 9.80 19.63 0.49
CA ILE A 12 8.76 19.68 1.54
C ILE A 12 9.25 19.04 2.85
N VAL A 13 9.87 17.86 2.77
CA VAL A 13 10.38 17.15 3.95
C VAL A 13 11.45 17.97 4.67
N ARG A 14 12.33 18.67 3.94
CA ARG A 14 13.39 19.50 4.51
C ARG A 14 12.85 20.79 5.13
N THR A 15 11.85 21.42 4.52
CA THR A 15 11.32 22.72 4.97
C THR A 15 10.28 22.56 6.08
N GLU A 16 9.40 21.58 5.95
CA GLU A 16 8.18 21.45 6.77
C GLU A 16 8.16 20.17 7.60
N GLY A 17 8.92 19.14 7.19
CA GLY A 17 8.95 17.83 7.84
C GLY A 17 8.00 16.85 7.16
N GLN A 18 8.38 15.56 7.15
CA GLN A 18 7.60 14.52 6.46
C GLN A 18 6.19 14.33 7.04
N HIS A 19 5.99 14.67 8.31
CA HIS A 19 4.67 14.74 8.94
C HIS A 19 3.66 15.56 8.12
N VAL A 20 4.07 16.72 7.61
CA VAL A 20 3.15 17.63 6.90
C VAL A 20 2.71 17.01 5.58
N LEU A 21 3.64 16.37 4.87
CA LEU A 21 3.35 15.65 3.63
C LEU A 21 2.36 14.49 3.87
N PHE A 22 2.59 13.67 4.91
CA PHE A 22 1.68 12.60 5.31
C PHE A 22 0.29 13.14 5.66
N ALA A 23 0.20 14.18 6.49
CA ALA A 23 -1.07 14.77 6.89
C ALA A 23 -1.84 15.34 5.69
N GLN A 24 -1.15 16.00 4.76
CA GLN A 24 -1.76 16.49 3.52
C GLN A 24 -2.31 15.32 2.68
N LYS A 25 -1.48 14.30 2.43
CA LYS A 25 -1.85 13.18 1.56
C LYS A 25 -2.96 12.32 2.16
N ASN A 26 -2.98 12.13 3.47
CA ASN A 26 -4.10 11.49 4.16
C ASN A 26 -5.41 12.28 4.03
N ARG A 27 -5.38 13.62 4.06
CA ARG A 27 -6.59 14.44 3.81
C ARG A 27 -7.08 14.32 2.37
N GLU A 28 -6.17 14.36 1.40
CA GLU A 28 -6.47 14.15 -0.02
C GLU A 28 -7.07 12.75 -0.25
N LEU A 29 -6.48 11.73 0.38
CA LEU A 29 -6.96 10.36 0.34
C LEU A 29 -8.38 10.26 0.91
N ALA A 30 -8.63 10.79 2.10
CA ALA A 30 -9.96 10.78 2.72
C ALA A 30 -11.01 11.45 1.82
N SER A 31 -10.66 12.58 1.19
CA SER A 31 -11.56 13.25 0.25
C SER A 31 -11.81 12.45 -1.04
N ARG A 32 -10.85 11.64 -1.49
CA ARG A 32 -11.05 10.75 -2.65
C ARG A 32 -11.93 9.57 -2.29
N LEU A 33 -11.64 8.93 -1.16
CA LEU A 33 -12.34 7.74 -0.67
C LEU A 33 -13.76 8.01 -0.17
N SER A 34 -14.15 9.27 0.01
CA SER A 34 -15.53 9.64 0.35
C SER A 34 -16.53 9.45 -0.80
N ARG A 35 -16.05 9.11 -1.99
CA ARG A 35 -16.90 8.82 -3.16
C ARG A 35 -17.34 7.36 -3.13
N GLU A 36 -18.49 7.09 -3.74
CA GLU A 36 -18.91 5.71 -3.99
C GLU A 36 -18.09 5.15 -5.15
N TYR A 37 -17.43 4.02 -4.91
CA TYR A 37 -16.68 3.28 -5.91
C TYR A 37 -17.41 1.99 -6.25
N ARG A 38 -17.36 1.61 -7.53
CA ARG A 38 -17.86 0.34 -8.02
C ARG A 38 -16.79 -0.30 -8.90
N LEU A 39 -16.59 -1.59 -8.74
CA LEU A 39 -15.79 -2.38 -9.65
C LEU A 39 -16.71 -2.89 -10.74
N ASP A 40 -16.38 -2.56 -11.99
CA ASP A 40 -17.05 -3.10 -13.16
C ASP A 40 -15.97 -3.71 -14.06
N PRO A 41 -15.76 -5.04 -13.99
CA PRO A 41 -14.73 -5.71 -14.76
C PRO A 41 -15.07 -5.84 -16.26
N ASP A 42 -16.33 -5.58 -16.62
CA ASP A 42 -16.88 -5.74 -17.96
C ASP A 42 -17.74 -4.53 -18.34
N ASP A 43 -17.31 -3.32 -17.98
CA ASP A 43 -18.08 -2.07 -18.25
C ASP A 43 -18.28 -1.79 -19.76
N GLY A 44 -17.71 -2.65 -20.60
CA GLY A 44 -17.92 -2.72 -22.04
C GLY A 44 -17.15 -1.65 -22.79
N THR A 45 -16.29 -0.88 -22.11
CA THR A 45 -15.45 0.14 -22.74
C THR A 45 -14.04 -0.39 -22.98
N ASP A 46 -13.48 -0.10 -24.17
CA ASP A 46 -12.09 -0.42 -24.51
C ASP A 46 -11.04 0.28 -23.61
N GLY A 47 -11.48 1.11 -22.67
CA GLY A 47 -10.67 1.93 -21.77
C GLY A 47 -10.67 1.50 -20.31
N ASP A 48 -11.37 0.43 -19.91
CA ASP A 48 -11.29 -0.07 -18.54
C ASP A 48 -9.91 -0.73 -18.28
N GLY A 49 -9.42 -0.61 -17.04
CA GLY A 49 -8.09 -1.08 -16.66
C GLY A 49 -7.93 -2.60 -16.70
N PHE A 50 -9.01 -3.37 -16.55
CA PHE A 50 -8.97 -4.83 -16.56
C PHE A 50 -8.91 -5.38 -17.99
N THR A 51 -9.68 -4.82 -18.91
CA THR A 51 -9.61 -5.11 -20.35
C THR A 51 -8.21 -4.81 -20.89
N ALA A 52 -7.63 -3.66 -20.51
CA ALA A 52 -6.26 -3.32 -20.87
C ALA A 52 -5.23 -4.33 -20.31
N LEU A 53 -5.42 -4.78 -19.06
CA LEU A 53 -4.56 -5.80 -18.44
C LEU A 53 -4.64 -7.15 -19.17
N ARG A 54 -5.85 -7.63 -19.49
CA ARG A 54 -6.04 -8.88 -20.27
C ARG A 54 -5.33 -8.81 -21.62
N ARG A 55 -5.48 -7.68 -22.34
CA ARG A 55 -4.79 -7.44 -23.62
C ARG A 55 -3.27 -7.44 -23.48
N LEU A 56 -2.73 -6.85 -22.41
CA LEU A 56 -1.29 -6.85 -22.14
C LEU A 56 -0.75 -8.28 -21.91
N ILE A 57 -1.47 -9.09 -21.14
CA ILE A 57 -1.13 -10.50 -20.89
C ILE A 57 -1.12 -11.27 -22.20
N ASP A 58 -2.19 -11.19 -23.00
CA ASP A 58 -2.31 -11.92 -24.27
C ASP A 58 -1.25 -11.48 -25.27
N TRP A 59 -0.97 -10.18 -25.36
CA TRP A 59 0.07 -9.63 -26.22
C TRP A 59 1.45 -10.14 -25.80
N SER A 60 1.76 -10.14 -24.50
CA SER A 60 3.05 -10.60 -23.97
C SER A 60 3.27 -12.08 -24.28
N LYS A 61 2.25 -12.91 -24.05
CA LYS A 61 2.25 -14.33 -24.43
C LYS A 61 2.50 -14.55 -25.91
N SER A 62 1.81 -13.80 -26.77
CA SER A 62 1.93 -13.95 -28.23
C SER A 62 3.35 -13.66 -28.75
N ARG A 63 4.16 -12.94 -27.95
CA ARG A 63 5.54 -12.57 -28.24
C ARG A 63 6.59 -13.34 -27.45
N GLY A 64 6.18 -14.31 -26.62
CA GLY A 64 7.10 -15.04 -25.75
C GLY A 64 7.78 -14.15 -24.70
N ILE A 65 7.12 -13.07 -24.27
CA ILE A 65 7.60 -12.19 -23.20
C ILE A 65 7.11 -12.76 -21.88
N GLU A 66 8.06 -13.06 -20.98
CA GLU A 66 7.74 -13.40 -19.60
C GLU A 66 7.23 -12.16 -18.87
N LEU A 67 6.05 -12.29 -18.27
CA LEU A 67 5.38 -11.20 -17.56
C LEU A 67 5.19 -11.61 -16.09
N THR A 68 5.54 -10.69 -15.19
CA THR A 68 5.22 -10.77 -13.76
C THR A 68 4.46 -9.49 -13.39
N LEU A 69 3.32 -9.65 -12.72
CA LEU A 69 2.49 -8.56 -12.24
C LEU A 69 2.71 -8.36 -10.74
N PHE A 70 2.54 -7.12 -10.28
CA PHE A 70 2.54 -6.84 -8.85
C PHE A 70 1.61 -5.67 -8.49
N ILE A 71 1.10 -5.72 -7.27
CA ILE A 71 0.38 -4.62 -6.63
C ILE A 71 1.38 -3.84 -5.76
N ASN A 72 1.50 -2.54 -6.01
CA ASN A 72 2.38 -1.68 -5.23
C ASN A 72 2.01 -1.71 -3.73
N PRO A 73 3.01 -1.63 -2.83
CA PRO A 73 2.76 -1.53 -1.41
C PRO A 73 2.18 -0.15 -1.09
N TYR A 74 1.19 -0.12 -0.20
CA TYR A 74 0.76 1.09 0.47
C TYR A 74 1.28 1.13 1.89
N HIS A 75 1.50 2.35 2.40
CA HIS A 75 1.77 2.54 3.81
C HIS A 75 0.53 2.16 4.63
N ALA A 76 0.74 1.70 5.86
CA ALA A 76 -0.35 1.26 6.73
C ALA A 76 -1.41 2.36 6.96
N GLU A 77 -1.03 3.64 6.97
CA GLU A 77 -2.00 4.75 7.08
C GLU A 77 -2.92 4.89 5.86
N TYR A 78 -2.48 4.50 4.66
CA TYR A 78 -3.36 4.47 3.48
C TYR A 78 -4.37 3.33 3.62
N LEU A 79 -3.90 2.15 4.05
CA LEU A 79 -4.76 0.99 4.29
C LEU A 79 -5.79 1.27 5.40
N GLU A 80 -5.39 1.98 6.47
CA GLU A 80 -6.33 2.48 7.48
C GLU A 80 -7.37 3.44 6.87
N GLY A 81 -6.97 4.26 5.89
CA GLY A 81 -7.89 5.12 5.15
C GLY A 81 -8.95 4.33 4.37
N LEU A 82 -8.56 3.23 3.73
CA LEU A 82 -9.50 2.31 3.07
C LEU A 82 -10.49 1.70 4.07
N GLU A 83 -9.99 1.25 5.22
CA GLU A 83 -10.83 0.67 6.28
C GLU A 83 -11.83 1.70 6.82
N ARG A 84 -11.36 2.88 7.22
CA ARG A 84 -12.21 3.95 7.79
C ARG A 84 -13.27 4.48 6.82
N SER A 85 -13.02 4.40 5.52
CA SER A 85 -13.96 4.84 4.48
C SER A 85 -14.92 3.74 4.00
N GLY A 86 -14.82 2.53 4.56
CA GLY A 86 -15.66 1.40 4.15
C GLY A 86 -15.27 0.80 2.79
N GLN A 87 -14.11 1.15 2.25
CA GLN A 87 -13.63 0.70 0.93
C GLN A 87 -12.84 -0.61 0.98
N TRP A 88 -12.63 -1.18 2.18
CA TRP A 88 -11.84 -2.40 2.37
C TRP A 88 -12.38 -3.60 1.58
N GLN A 89 -13.70 -3.84 1.63
CA GLN A 89 -14.31 -4.95 0.90
C GLN A 89 -14.13 -4.81 -0.61
N LEU A 90 -14.20 -3.58 -1.12
CA LEU A 90 -13.96 -3.31 -2.54
C LEU A 90 -12.48 -3.53 -2.91
N PHE A 91 -11.56 -3.15 -2.03
CA PHE A 91 -10.14 -3.44 -2.20
C PHE A 91 -9.84 -4.94 -2.28
N GLU A 92 -10.50 -5.75 -1.44
CA GLU A 92 -10.38 -7.22 -1.48
C GLU A 92 -10.96 -7.81 -2.79
N GLN A 93 -12.14 -7.33 -3.22
CA GLN A 93 -12.74 -7.74 -4.49
C GLN A 93 -11.86 -7.38 -5.69
N TRP A 94 -11.22 -6.21 -5.65
CA TRP A 94 -10.27 -5.78 -6.68
C TRP A 94 -9.06 -6.73 -6.76
N LYS A 95 -8.52 -7.17 -5.62
CA LYS A 95 -7.44 -8.17 -5.59
C LYS A 95 -7.87 -9.53 -6.14
N GLN A 96 -9.10 -9.96 -5.84
CA GLN A 96 -9.67 -11.18 -6.42
C GLN A 96 -9.74 -11.09 -7.95
N LEU A 97 -10.30 -10.01 -8.49
CA LEU A 97 -10.38 -9.81 -9.94
C LEU A 97 -9.00 -9.84 -10.62
N LEU A 98 -8.00 -9.18 -10.02
CA LEU A 98 -6.64 -9.23 -10.54
C LEU A 98 -6.03 -10.63 -10.48
N THR A 99 -6.31 -11.38 -9.42
CA THR A 99 -5.84 -12.76 -9.25
C THR A 99 -6.43 -13.66 -10.33
N ASP A 100 -7.74 -13.57 -10.56
CA ASP A 100 -8.44 -14.34 -11.59
C ASP A 100 -7.91 -14.03 -13.00
N ILE A 101 -7.66 -12.74 -13.30
CA ILE A 101 -7.08 -12.30 -14.57
C ILE A 101 -5.66 -12.84 -14.74
N ALA A 102 -4.81 -12.73 -13.72
CA ALA A 102 -3.43 -13.17 -13.77
C ALA A 102 -3.33 -14.70 -13.90
N GLU A 103 -4.12 -15.44 -13.12
CA GLU A 103 -4.12 -16.91 -13.11
C GLU A 103 -4.71 -17.50 -14.41
N GLY A 104 -5.81 -16.95 -14.93
CA GLY A 104 -6.30 -17.29 -16.27
C GLY A 104 -5.29 -16.91 -17.36
N GLY A 105 -4.50 -15.88 -17.09
CA GLY A 105 -3.33 -15.47 -17.83
C GLY A 105 -2.09 -16.35 -17.61
N GLY A 106 -2.05 -17.32 -16.71
CA GLY A 106 -0.82 -18.06 -16.38
C GLY A 106 0.38 -17.14 -16.05
N VAL A 107 0.11 -15.98 -15.48
CA VAL A 107 1.09 -14.94 -15.12
C VAL A 107 1.15 -14.83 -13.60
N ALA A 108 2.36 -14.75 -13.05
CA ALA A 108 2.55 -14.56 -11.62
C ALA A 108 2.04 -13.16 -11.19
N LEU A 109 1.29 -13.11 -10.09
CA LEU A 109 0.83 -11.88 -9.45
C LEU A 109 1.35 -11.81 -8.02
N TRP A 110 2.01 -10.71 -7.67
CA TRP A 110 2.45 -10.41 -6.30
C TRP A 110 1.60 -9.30 -5.68
N ASP A 111 1.33 -9.40 -4.39
CA ASP A 111 0.77 -8.32 -3.59
C ASP A 111 1.74 -7.93 -2.49
N PHE A 112 2.16 -6.66 -2.52
CA PHE A 112 3.06 -6.08 -1.53
C PHE A 112 2.34 -5.25 -0.47
N ASN A 113 1.00 -5.23 -0.46
CA ASN A 113 0.28 -4.68 0.67
C ASN A 113 0.36 -5.64 1.86
N THR A 114 1.18 -5.26 2.83
CA THR A 114 1.36 -5.93 4.12
C THR A 114 1.08 -4.95 5.26
N LEU A 115 1.11 -5.44 6.51
CA LEU A 115 1.09 -4.60 7.71
C LEU A 115 2.29 -4.90 8.62
N ASP A 116 3.43 -5.19 7.99
CA ASP A 116 4.71 -5.48 8.64
C ASP A 116 5.61 -4.23 8.77
N ALA A 117 6.88 -4.43 9.12
CA ALA A 117 7.87 -3.36 9.29
C ALA A 117 8.18 -2.56 8.00
N TYR A 118 7.84 -3.07 6.81
CA TYR A 118 7.98 -2.34 5.55
C TYR A 118 6.84 -1.33 5.36
N ALA A 119 5.61 -1.71 5.74
CA ALA A 119 4.42 -0.89 5.55
C ALA A 119 4.10 0.02 6.74
N ALA A 120 4.60 -0.27 7.94
CA ALA A 120 4.14 0.33 9.20
C ALA A 120 5.15 1.27 9.90
N GLU A 121 6.12 1.85 9.19
CA GLU A 121 7.01 2.85 9.78
C GLU A 121 6.20 4.01 10.38
N THR A 122 6.54 4.45 11.60
CA THR A 122 5.81 5.58 12.21
C THR A 122 6.27 6.89 11.57
N PRO A 123 5.37 7.69 10.95
CA PRO A 123 5.76 8.97 10.40
C PRO A 123 6.39 9.87 11.47
N PRO A 124 7.35 10.74 11.11
CA PRO A 124 7.98 11.65 12.07
C PRO A 124 6.95 12.51 12.81
N ALA A 125 7.27 12.88 14.05
CA ALA A 125 6.39 13.74 14.85
C ALA A 125 6.30 15.16 14.26
N PRO A 126 5.23 15.92 14.55
CA PRO A 126 5.12 17.32 14.15
C PRO A 126 6.36 18.14 14.55
N GLY A 127 6.94 18.86 13.60
CA GLY A 127 8.14 19.68 13.81
C GLY A 127 9.47 18.95 13.59
N ASP A 128 9.48 17.63 13.41
CA ASP A 128 10.67 16.90 12.97
C ASP A 128 10.91 17.09 11.47
N ARG A 129 12.04 17.71 11.14
CA ARG A 129 12.49 18.02 9.77
C ARG A 129 13.74 17.25 9.36
N ARG A 130 14.18 16.30 10.20
CA ARG A 130 15.43 15.55 10.02
C ARG A 130 15.15 14.08 9.73
N THR A 131 14.17 13.51 10.42
CA THR A 131 13.81 12.10 10.24
C THR A 131 13.05 11.93 8.93
N ILE A 132 13.45 10.92 8.15
CA ILE A 132 12.80 10.53 6.90
C ILE A 132 12.61 9.02 6.94
N LEU A 133 11.38 8.57 6.69
CA LEU A 133 11.05 7.14 6.60
C LEU A 133 11.89 6.44 5.55
N ARG A 134 12.29 5.20 5.83
CA ARG A 134 13.15 4.42 4.93
C ARG A 134 12.40 3.96 3.69
N TRP A 135 11.12 3.65 3.81
CA TRP A 135 10.36 2.92 2.78
C TRP A 135 9.34 3.76 2.03
N PHE A 136 8.81 4.82 2.64
CA PHE A 136 7.77 5.65 2.03
C PHE A 136 8.13 7.13 1.96
N TRP A 137 7.76 7.78 0.85
CA TRP A 137 7.75 9.23 0.76
C TRP A 137 6.51 9.80 1.44
N GLU A 138 5.37 9.20 1.13
CA GLU A 138 4.04 9.50 1.66
C GLU A 138 3.18 8.23 1.55
N PRO A 139 1.93 8.21 2.05
CA PRO A 139 1.19 6.96 2.22
C PRO A 139 0.97 6.08 0.97
N ALA A 140 1.01 6.64 -0.24
CA ALA A 140 0.75 5.93 -1.49
C ALA A 140 2.02 5.60 -2.32
N HIS A 141 3.15 6.26 -2.06
CA HIS A 141 4.36 6.19 -2.87
C HIS A 141 5.55 5.73 -2.02
N TYR A 142 6.04 4.54 -2.34
CA TYR A 142 7.25 3.98 -1.75
C TYR A 142 8.52 4.59 -2.36
N ARG A 143 9.62 4.45 -1.64
CA ARG A 143 10.97 4.89 -2.03
C ARG A 143 11.65 3.77 -2.82
N SER A 144 12.63 4.12 -3.65
CA SER A 144 13.39 3.14 -4.45
C SER A 144 13.96 1.99 -3.60
N SER A 145 14.35 2.28 -2.35
CA SER A 145 14.79 1.28 -1.37
C SER A 145 13.80 0.15 -1.14
N LEU A 146 12.48 0.42 -1.09
CA LEU A 146 11.48 -0.64 -0.97
C LEU A 146 11.28 -1.36 -2.33
N GLY A 147 11.41 -0.62 -3.43
CA GLY A 147 11.38 -1.20 -4.78
C GLY A 147 12.49 -2.23 -5.01
N ASP A 148 13.70 -1.96 -4.51
CA ASP A 148 14.82 -2.90 -4.57
C ASP A 148 14.48 -4.22 -3.84
N VAL A 149 13.87 -4.13 -2.65
CA VAL A 149 13.39 -5.31 -1.89
C VAL A 149 12.30 -6.08 -2.66
N MET A 150 11.37 -5.37 -3.30
CA MET A 150 10.32 -6.00 -4.12
C MET A 150 10.91 -6.74 -5.33
N LEU A 151 11.90 -6.15 -6.01
CA LEU A 151 12.58 -6.78 -7.14
C LEU A 151 13.36 -8.02 -6.71
N GLU A 152 14.10 -7.95 -5.60
CA GLU A 152 14.76 -9.12 -5.01
C GLU A 152 13.76 -10.24 -4.73
N ARG A 153 12.58 -9.90 -4.21
CA ARG A 153 11.53 -10.88 -3.90
C ARG A 153 10.95 -11.55 -5.16
N MET A 154 10.68 -10.77 -6.19
CA MET A 154 10.03 -11.26 -7.42
C MET A 154 10.99 -12.03 -8.33
N LEU A 155 12.25 -11.57 -8.43
CA LEU A 155 13.23 -12.13 -9.37
C LEU A 155 14.06 -13.27 -8.78
N GLU A 156 13.88 -13.58 -7.49
CA GLU A 156 14.65 -14.59 -6.74
C GLU A 156 16.18 -14.42 -6.87
N THR A 157 16.64 -13.23 -7.27
CA THR A 157 18.07 -12.89 -7.37
C THR A 157 18.63 -12.69 -5.97
N THR A 158 19.04 -13.80 -5.37
CA THR A 158 19.77 -13.86 -4.10
C THR A 158 21.22 -13.39 -4.28
N CYS A 159 21.42 -12.13 -4.68
CA CYS A 159 22.71 -11.47 -4.46
C CYS A 159 22.73 -10.83 -3.06
N GLY A 160 22.76 -11.68 -2.02
CA GLY A 160 23.00 -11.24 -0.64
C GLY A 160 21.78 -10.79 0.17
N ALA A 161 20.59 -11.28 -0.16
CA ALA A 161 19.35 -10.96 0.55
C ALA A 161 19.51 -11.10 2.08
N ALA A 162 19.12 -10.05 2.80
CA ALA A 162 18.89 -10.16 4.25
C ALA A 162 17.73 -11.15 4.46
N ALA A 163 17.85 -12.07 5.41
CA ALA A 163 16.85 -13.11 5.68
C ALA A 163 15.41 -12.57 5.86
N ASP A 164 15.27 -11.29 6.24
CA ASP A 164 14.00 -10.60 6.47
C ASP A 164 13.27 -10.14 5.20
N SER A 165 13.91 -10.13 4.01
CA SER A 165 13.21 -9.78 2.75
C SER A 165 12.43 -10.96 2.16
N ALA A 166 12.79 -12.20 2.52
CA ALA A 166 12.16 -13.41 2.00
C ALA A 166 10.66 -13.53 2.36
N SER A 167 10.21 -12.86 3.42
CA SER A 167 8.81 -12.86 3.87
C SER A 167 8.00 -11.65 3.38
N PHE A 168 8.60 -10.70 2.66
CA PHE A 168 7.88 -9.51 2.21
C PHE A 168 7.02 -9.81 0.96
N GLY A 169 5.75 -9.41 1.01
CA GLY A 169 4.78 -9.65 -0.04
C GLY A 169 4.32 -11.11 -0.14
N ALA A 170 3.27 -11.33 -0.93
CA ALA A 170 2.70 -12.64 -1.17
C ALA A 170 2.41 -12.86 -2.66
N GLN A 171 2.67 -14.05 -3.16
CA GLN A 171 2.22 -14.45 -4.49
C GLN A 171 0.76 -14.89 -4.42
N LEU A 172 -0.10 -14.27 -5.23
CA LEU A 172 -1.53 -14.51 -5.27
C LEU A 172 -1.90 -15.56 -6.33
N SER A 173 -2.77 -16.47 -5.93
CA SER A 173 -3.49 -17.42 -6.79
C SER A 173 -4.83 -17.76 -6.14
N SER A 174 -5.68 -18.50 -6.86
CA SER A 174 -6.90 -19.11 -6.29
C SER A 174 -6.66 -19.89 -4.99
N HIS A 175 -5.44 -20.37 -4.74
CA HIS A 175 -5.08 -21.17 -3.57
C HIS A 175 -4.58 -20.33 -2.39
N THR A 176 -3.90 -19.20 -2.64
CA THR A 176 -3.26 -18.40 -1.58
C THR A 176 -4.04 -17.14 -1.22
N LEU A 177 -4.94 -16.68 -2.10
CA LEU A 177 -5.61 -15.39 -1.96
C LEU A 177 -6.44 -15.29 -0.69
N LEU A 178 -7.29 -16.28 -0.40
CA LEU A 178 -8.19 -16.20 0.75
C LEU A 178 -7.44 -16.09 2.08
N ASP A 179 -6.35 -16.86 2.23
CA ASP A 179 -5.49 -16.81 3.42
C ASP A 179 -4.78 -15.47 3.53
N HIS A 180 -4.27 -14.94 2.42
CA HIS A 180 -3.62 -13.62 2.38
C HIS A 180 -4.59 -12.49 2.77
N LEU A 181 -5.81 -12.48 2.20
CA LEU A 181 -6.83 -11.49 2.55
C LEU A 181 -7.25 -11.60 4.02
N ALA A 182 -7.46 -12.82 4.52
CA ALA A 182 -7.81 -13.04 5.92
C ALA A 182 -6.72 -12.54 6.88
N SER A 183 -5.46 -12.84 6.58
CA SER A 183 -4.31 -12.38 7.36
C SER A 183 -4.20 -10.85 7.38
N LEU A 184 -4.31 -10.21 6.21
CA LEU A 184 -4.25 -8.75 6.11
C LEU A 184 -5.40 -8.08 6.88
N ARG A 185 -6.61 -8.65 6.81
CA ARG A 185 -7.77 -8.16 7.56
C ARG A 185 -7.58 -8.28 9.07
N GLN A 186 -7.08 -9.41 9.55
CA GLN A 186 -6.80 -9.61 10.97
C GLN A 186 -5.76 -8.60 11.50
N GLN A 187 -4.68 -8.40 10.73
CA GLN A 187 -3.65 -7.43 11.07
C GLN A 187 -4.21 -6.00 11.09
N MET A 188 -5.10 -5.66 10.15
CA MET A 188 -5.75 -4.34 10.13
C MET A 188 -6.65 -4.13 11.34
N GLN A 189 -7.44 -5.13 11.71
CA GLN A 189 -8.29 -5.07 12.91
C GLN A 189 -7.48 -4.83 14.18
N SER A 190 -6.43 -5.63 14.41
CA SER A 190 -5.54 -5.45 15.56
C SER A 190 -4.92 -4.05 15.59
N ARG A 191 -4.47 -3.55 14.43
CA ARG A 191 -3.89 -2.20 14.32
C ARG A 191 -4.90 -1.10 14.66
N MET A 192 -6.15 -1.23 14.19
CA MET A 192 -7.21 -0.26 14.46
C MET A 192 -7.61 -0.24 15.94
N GLU A 193 -7.61 -1.39 16.61
CA GLU A 193 -7.85 -1.53 18.06
C GLU A 193 -6.73 -0.87 18.89
N ASP A 194 -5.47 -1.11 18.53
CA ASP A 194 -4.30 -0.54 19.21
C ASP A 194 -4.26 0.99 19.11
N ARG A 195 -4.55 1.54 17.92
CA ARG A 195 -4.65 2.99 17.71
C ARG A 195 -5.82 3.60 18.48
N GLY A 196 -6.99 2.95 18.48
CA GLY A 196 -8.14 3.41 19.27
C GLY A 196 -7.81 3.48 20.77
N SER A 197 -7.14 2.46 21.29
CA SER A 197 -6.70 2.39 22.68
C SER A 197 -5.68 3.48 23.04
N THR A 198 -4.78 3.81 22.12
CA THR A 198 -3.75 4.85 22.31
C THR A 198 -4.36 6.25 22.35
N LEU A 199 -5.28 6.57 21.42
CA LEU A 199 -5.98 7.86 21.41
C LEU A 199 -6.76 8.10 22.70
N ILE A 200 -7.47 7.08 23.20
CA ILE A 200 -8.22 7.18 24.48
C ILE A 200 -7.29 7.48 25.66
N ARG A 201 -6.09 6.87 25.68
CA ARG A 201 -5.09 7.10 26.73
C ARG A 201 -4.54 8.53 26.69
N ASP A 202 -4.23 9.05 25.51
CA ASP A 202 -3.69 10.41 25.34
C ASP A 202 -4.72 11.49 25.70
N GLU A 203 -5.99 11.33 25.30
CA GLU A 203 -7.08 12.22 25.72
C GLU A 203 -7.31 12.21 27.23
N SER A 204 -7.22 11.03 27.85
CA SER A 204 -7.34 10.88 29.30
C SER A 204 -6.18 11.54 30.05
N ARG A 205 -4.97 11.52 29.47
CA ARG A 205 -3.76 12.13 30.05
C ARG A 205 -3.77 13.65 29.92
N GLN A 206 -4.25 14.20 28.80
CA GLN A 206 -4.44 15.65 28.62
C GLN A 206 -5.49 16.23 29.57
N LYS A 207 -6.58 15.50 29.86
CA LYS A 207 -7.61 15.94 30.82
C LYS A 207 -7.15 15.91 32.29
N GLN A 208 -6.04 15.23 32.61
CA GLN A 208 -5.52 15.09 33.98
C GLN A 208 -4.33 16.01 34.30
N GLN A 209 -3.84 16.83 33.34
CA GLN A 209 -2.80 17.82 33.65
C GLN A 209 -3.43 19.05 34.34
N PRO A 210 -3.03 19.40 35.57
CA PRO A 210 -3.50 20.61 36.22
C PRO A 210 -2.99 21.83 35.46
N ALA A 211 -3.86 22.83 35.24
CA ALA A 211 -3.49 24.11 34.69
C ALA A 211 -2.41 24.76 35.57
N THR A 212 -1.18 24.73 35.10
CA THR A 212 -0.07 25.43 35.74
C THR A 212 -0.24 26.91 35.44
N ARG A 213 -0.56 27.69 36.48
CA ARG A 213 -0.54 29.15 36.49
C ARG A 213 0.86 29.65 36.80
#